data_AF-A0A1V2AYZ2-F1
#
_entry.id   AF-A0A1V2AYZ2-F1
#
_cell.length_a   1.000
_cell.length_b   1.000
_cell.length_c   1.000
_cell.angle_alpha   90.00
_cell.angle_beta   90.00
_cell.angle_gamma   90.00
#
_symmetry.space_group_name_H-M   'P 1'
#
loop_
_entity.id
_entity.type
_entity.pdbx_description
1 polymer ?
#
loop_
_entity_poly.entity_id
_entity_poly.type
_entity_poly.pdbx_seq_one_letter_code
_entity_poly.pdbx_strand_id
1 'polypeptide(L)'
;MAHPVLNEDWSDYDNKKKKKEDRLFFSCEEQWEVDYLVKKLKRYYPAKTETQIRSAIESCCRTVRAPRPRTEFVACVTSRLDS
;
A
#
# COMPACT_ATOMS: atom_id res chain seq x y z
N MET A 1 4.45 0.95 15.93
CA MET A 1 2.99 0.70 15.99
C MET A 1 2.48 0.53 14.57
N ALA A 2 1.52 -0.38 14.33
CA ALA A 2 0.93 -0.53 12.99
C ALA A 2 0.08 0.71 12.66
N HIS A 3 0.25 1.28 11.47
CA HIS A 3 -0.50 2.46 11.04
C HIS A 3 -2.01 2.11 10.89
N PRO A 4 -2.96 3.01 11.23
CA PRO A 4 -4.41 2.72 11.21
C PRO A 4 -4.94 2.14 9.90
N VAL A 5 -4.33 2.49 8.77
CA VAL A 5 -4.65 1.94 7.43
C VAL A 5 -4.57 0.41 7.35
N LEU A 6 -3.77 -0.24 8.19
CA LEU A 6 -3.68 -1.71 8.27
C LEU A 6 -4.88 -2.35 8.98
N ASN A 7 -5.60 -1.58 9.80
CA ASN A 7 -6.78 -2.03 10.54
C ASN A 7 -8.09 -1.75 9.78
N GLU A 8 -8.03 -1.03 8.66
CA GLU A 8 -9.20 -0.81 7.81
C GLU A 8 -9.68 -2.09 7.11
N ASP A 9 -10.90 -2.03 6.60
CA ASP A 9 -11.40 -3.06 5.69
C ASP A 9 -10.57 -3.08 4.39
N TRP A 10 -10.07 -4.27 4.05
CA TRP A 10 -9.36 -4.57 2.80
C TRP A 10 -10.19 -5.47 1.89
N SER A 11 -11.46 -5.75 2.21
CA SER A 11 -12.31 -6.68 1.45
C SER A 11 -12.39 -6.32 -0.03
N ASP A 12 -12.49 -5.04 -0.40
CA ASP A 12 -12.50 -4.61 -1.80
C ASP A 12 -11.20 -4.98 -2.54
N TYR A 13 -10.06 -4.80 -1.88
CA TYR A 13 -8.76 -5.18 -2.43
C TYR A 13 -8.64 -6.70 -2.53
N ASP A 14 -9.02 -7.41 -1.47
CA ASP A 14 -8.94 -8.86 -1.37
C ASP A 14 -9.86 -9.56 -2.37
N ASN A 15 -11.05 -9.00 -2.64
CA ASN A 15 -12.01 -9.51 -3.61
C ASN A 15 -11.58 -9.26 -5.05
N LYS A 16 -10.82 -8.18 -5.30
CA LYS A 16 -10.30 -7.85 -6.63
C LYS A 16 -9.10 -8.70 -7.04
N LYS A 17 -8.40 -9.32 -6.09
CA LYS A 17 -7.32 -10.28 -6.36
C LYS A 17 -7.84 -11.53 -7.05
N LYS A 18 -7.13 -11.97 -8.09
CA LYS A 18 -7.47 -13.18 -8.87
C LYS A 18 -7.34 -14.46 -8.04
N LYS A 19 -6.33 -14.55 -7.16
CA LYS A 19 -6.10 -15.69 -6.27
C LYS A 19 -6.24 -15.25 -4.81
N LYS A 20 -6.82 -16.12 -3.98
CA LYS A 20 -7.00 -15.85 -2.55
C LYS A 20 -5.67 -15.73 -1.80
N GLU A 21 -4.65 -16.46 -2.23
CA GLU A 21 -3.31 -16.43 -1.62
C GLU A 21 -2.60 -15.07 -1.85
N ASP A 22 -2.86 -14.41 -2.97
CA ASP A 22 -2.26 -13.12 -3.33
C ASP A 22 -2.81 -11.94 -2.52
N ARG A 23 -3.88 -12.15 -1.74
CA ARG A 23 -4.53 -11.11 -0.91
C ARG A 23 -3.62 -10.56 0.17
N LEU A 24 -2.69 -11.38 0.65
CA LEU A 24 -1.74 -11.00 1.69
C LEU A 24 -0.51 -10.27 1.15
N PHE A 25 -0.38 -10.14 -0.18
CA PHE A 25 0.80 -9.57 -0.82
C PHE A 25 0.45 -8.40 -1.72
N PHE A 26 1.31 -7.39 -1.73
CA PHE A 26 1.18 -6.22 -2.58
C PHE A 26 2.00 -6.35 -3.86
N SER A 27 1.38 -6.11 -5.01
CA SER A 27 2.06 -6.02 -6.30
C SER A 27 2.28 -4.58 -6.72
N CYS A 28 3.54 -4.22 -6.91
CA CYS A 28 3.93 -2.93 -7.47
C CYS A 28 3.72 -2.83 -8.99
N GLU A 29 3.54 -3.97 -9.66
CA GLU A 29 3.38 -4.06 -11.12
C GLU A 29 1.90 -3.93 -11.52
N GLU A 30 0.99 -4.26 -10.62
CA GLU A 30 -0.45 -4.13 -10.83
C GLU A 30 -0.88 -2.69 -10.53
N GLN A 31 -1.08 -1.89 -11.59
CA GLN A 31 -1.40 -0.47 -11.47
C GLN A 31 -2.64 -0.20 -10.60
N TRP A 32 -3.64 -1.10 -10.64
CA TRP A 32 -4.83 -0.96 -9.81
C TRP A 32 -4.55 -1.11 -8.31
N GLU A 33 -3.52 -1.87 -7.91
CA GLU A 33 -3.12 -2.01 -6.51
C GLU A 33 -2.45 -0.73 -6.01
N VAL A 34 -1.59 -0.14 -6.85
CA VAL A 34 -0.97 1.15 -6.60
C VAL A 34 -2.04 2.23 -6.46
N ASP A 35 -2.96 2.34 -7.41
CA ASP A 35 -4.03 3.34 -7.36
C ASP A 35 -4.97 3.11 -6.15
N TYR A 36 -5.23 1.85 -5.78
CA TYR A 36 -6.00 1.52 -4.57
C TYR A 36 -5.30 2.03 -3.31
N LEU A 37 -4.02 1.70 -3.16
CA LEU A 37 -3.24 2.11 -1.99
C LEU A 37 -3.09 3.63 -1.90
N VAL A 38 -2.88 4.31 -3.03
CA VAL A 38 -2.86 5.78 -3.13
C VAL A 38 -4.16 6.37 -2.61
N LYS A 39 -5.31 5.90 -3.10
CA LYS A 39 -6.64 6.39 -2.67
C LYS A 39 -6.86 6.15 -1.18
N LYS A 40 -6.45 5.00 -0.66
CA LYS A 40 -6.57 4.66 0.75
C LYS A 40 -5.71 5.58 1.62
N LEU A 41 -4.43 5.74 1.29
CA LEU A 41 -3.49 6.60 2.02
C LEU A 41 -3.87 8.08 1.93
N LYS A 42 -4.45 8.55 0.84
CA LYS A 42 -4.87 9.95 0.70
C LYS A 42 -5.94 10.36 1.73
N ARG A 43 -6.73 9.41 2.24
CA ARG A 43 -7.69 9.65 3.34
C ARG A 43 -6.99 9.93 4.67
N TYR A 44 -5.84 9.29 4.89
CA TYR A 44 -5.02 9.45 6.10
C TYR A 44 -4.02 10.59 6.03
N TYR A 45 -3.53 10.87 4.83
CA TYR A 45 -2.54 11.89 4.55
C TYR A 45 -3.13 12.98 3.63
N PRO A 46 -4.16 13.74 4.07
CA PRO A 46 -4.81 14.72 3.21
C PRO A 46 -3.84 15.80 2.72
N ALA A 47 -2.82 16.14 3.51
CA ALA A 47 -1.79 17.12 3.18
C ALA A 47 -0.74 16.63 2.17
N LYS A 48 -0.54 15.32 1.99
CA LYS A 48 0.45 14.78 1.04
C LYS A 48 -0.15 14.74 -0.36
N THR A 49 0.58 15.20 -1.37
CA THR A 49 0.13 15.13 -2.76
C THR A 49 0.09 13.67 -3.26
N GLU A 50 -0.69 13.41 -4.30
CA GLU A 50 -0.72 12.08 -4.90
C GLU A 50 0.68 11.63 -5.35
N THR A 51 1.47 12.55 -5.92
CA THR A 51 2.86 12.31 -6.33
C THR A 51 3.75 11.91 -5.16
N GLN A 52 3.60 12.54 -3.99
CA GLN A 52 4.36 12.16 -2.79
C GLN A 52 4.01 10.74 -2.33
N ILE A 53 2.72 10.38 -2.34
CA ILE A 53 2.26 9.03 -1.98
C ILE A 53 2.78 7.99 -2.98
N ARG A 54 2.66 8.26 -4.29
CA ARG A 54 3.20 7.39 -5.35
C ARG A 54 4.71 7.21 -5.22
N SER A 55 5.45 8.27 -4.95
CA SER A 55 6.90 8.22 -4.74
C SER A 55 7.29 7.36 -3.53
N ALA A 56 6.54 7.47 -2.42
CA ALA A 56 6.75 6.60 -1.25
C ALA A 56 6.48 5.12 -1.58
N ILE A 57 5.40 4.83 -2.31
CA ILE A 57 5.08 3.47 -2.79
C ILE A 57 6.21 2.93 -3.67
N GLU A 58 6.65 3.69 -4.67
CA GLU A 58 7.72 3.28 -5.58
C GLU A 58 9.03 3.00 -4.83
N SER A 59 9.36 3.85 -3.84
CA SER A 59 10.53 3.64 -3.01
C SER A 59 10.42 2.33 -2.22
N CYS A 60 9.24 2.01 -1.67
CA CYS A 60 8.99 0.73 -1.00
C CYS A 60 8.97 -0.47 -1.94
N CYS A 61 8.60 -0.31 -3.20
CA CYS A 61 8.69 -1.36 -4.21
C CYS A 61 10.13 -1.83 -4.46
N ARG A 62 11.10 -0.93 -4.29
CA ARG A 62 12.54 -1.22 -4.37
C ARG A 62 13.14 -1.70 -3.04
N THR A 63 12.49 -1.37 -1.92
CA THR A 63 12.98 -1.70 -0.57
C THR A 63 12.50 -3.08 -0.12
N VAL A 64 11.20 -3.37 -0.27
CA VAL A 64 10.57 -4.62 0.12
C VAL A 64 10.66 -5.60 -1.04
N ARG A 65 11.36 -6.73 -0.83
CA ARG A 65 11.54 -7.77 -1.85
C ARG A 65 10.23 -8.51 -2.11
N ALA A 66 10.02 -8.96 -3.34
CA ALA A 66 8.89 -9.82 -3.67
C ALA A 66 9.09 -11.25 -3.10
N PRO A 67 8.03 -11.93 -2.65
CA PRO A 67 6.64 -11.45 -2.54
C PRO A 67 6.49 -10.47 -1.36
N ARG A 68 5.86 -9.30 -1.61
CA ARG A 68 5.86 -8.17 -0.66
C ARG A 68 4.68 -8.31 0.30
N PRO A 69 4.86 -8.70 1.57
CA PRO A 69 3.73 -8.87 2.49
C PRO A 69 3.03 -7.53 2.69
N ARG A 70 1.70 -7.48 2.61
CA ARG A 70 0.91 -6.25 2.68
C ARG A 70 1.23 -5.44 3.94
N THR A 71 1.34 -6.11 5.08
CA THR A 71 1.64 -5.49 6.38
C THR A 71 2.99 -4.79 6.37
N GLU A 72 4.03 -5.48 5.93
CA GLU A 72 5.38 -4.95 5.80
C GLU A 72 5.45 -3.82 4.77
N PHE A 73 4.82 -4.02 3.61
CA PHE A 73 4.82 -3.07 2.53
C PHE A 73 4.15 -1.75 2.92
N VAL A 74 2.94 -1.83 3.49
CA VAL A 74 2.20 -0.64 3.94
C VAL A 74 2.95 0.05 5.07
N ALA A 75 3.57 -0.69 6.00
CA ALA A 75 4.39 -0.10 7.06
C ALA A 75 5.58 0.69 6.50
N CYS A 76 6.26 0.17 5.46
CA CYS A 76 7.31 0.90 4.75
C CYS A 76 6.76 2.19 4.13
N VAL A 77 5.58 2.15 3.51
CA VAL A 77 5.01 3.33 2.85
C VAL A 77 4.63 4.39 3.88
N THR A 78 3.96 4.00 4.96
CA THR A 78 3.53 4.94 6.01
C THR A 78 4.74 5.55 6.72
N SER A 79 5.80 4.78 7.01
CA SER A 79 7.02 5.34 7.61
C SER A 79 7.69 6.40 6.75
N ARG A 80 7.58 6.30 5.42
CA ARG A 80 8.09 7.31 4.48
C ARG A 80 7.20 8.55 4.38
N LEU A 81 5.92 8.43 4.70
CA LEU A 81 4.98 9.55 4.66
C LEU A 81 4.96 10.33 6.00
N ASP A 82 5.20 9.63 7.10
CA ASP A 82 5.35 10.23 8.44
C ASP A 82 6.69 10.97 8.62
N SER A 83 7.67 10.65 7.77
CA SER A 83 8.97 11.32 7.70
C SER A 83 8.93 12.63 6.91
#